data_AF-A0A955YNZ3-F1
#
_entry.id   AF-A0A955YNZ3-F1
#
_cell.length_a   1.000
_cell.length_b   1.000
_cell.length_c   1.000
_cell.angle_alpha   90.00
_cell.angle_beta   90.00
_cell.angle_gamma   90.00
#
_symmetry.space_group_name_H-M   'P 1'
#
loop_
_entity.id
_entity.type
_entity.pdbx_description
1 polymer ?
#
loop_
_entity_poly.entity_id
_entity_poly.type
_entity_poly.pdbx_seq_one_letter_code
_entity_poly.pdbx_strand_id
1 'polypeptide(L)'
;ERVLGKTLGVPLFQEQVMRLAILLADYSPGEADRLRRDMGAFRSPGRIDEHRERIIGRMIARGVDPDFAARLFAQIRGFGEYGFPESHAASFAIIAYASAWLRRHYLAAFTCALLNAQPMGFYSPATIVDDGKRHGLEFRPIDVQHSRWECTLEPGGKDMSIRMGLAYVRGLGVDDRAILAAQEPPYAS
;
A
#
# COMPACT_ATOMS: atom_id res chain seq x y z
N GLU A 1 -11.03 -25.09 2.89
CA GLU A 1 -11.84 -23.91 2.53
C GLU A 1 -11.92 -22.83 3.61
N ARG A 2 -12.33 -23.13 4.86
CA ARG A 2 -12.53 -22.13 5.93
C ARG A 2 -11.35 -21.17 6.21
N VAL A 3 -10.10 -21.60 6.01
CA VAL A 3 -8.90 -20.77 6.29
C VAL A 3 -8.25 -20.21 5.03
N LEU A 4 -8.11 -21.03 3.99
CA LEU A 4 -7.37 -20.69 2.77
C LEU A 4 -8.28 -20.30 1.59
N GLY A 5 -9.61 -20.32 1.75
CA GLY A 5 -10.54 -19.97 0.68
C GLY A 5 -10.34 -18.54 0.16
N LYS A 6 -10.07 -17.60 1.07
CA LYS A 6 -9.78 -16.19 0.72
C LYS A 6 -8.51 -16.01 -0.10
N THR A 7 -7.59 -16.95 -0.04
CA THR A 7 -6.28 -16.91 -0.71
C THR A 7 -6.13 -18.06 -1.70
N LEU A 8 -7.25 -18.60 -2.20
CA LEU A 8 -7.32 -19.64 -3.23
C LEU A 8 -6.44 -20.87 -2.95
N GLY A 9 -6.33 -21.26 -1.67
CA GLY A 9 -5.56 -22.43 -1.25
C GLY A 9 -4.09 -22.15 -0.93
N VAL A 10 -3.61 -20.92 -1.09
CA VAL A 10 -2.22 -20.54 -0.79
C VAL A 10 -2.14 -19.86 0.58
N PRO A 11 -1.33 -20.34 1.53
CA PRO A 11 -1.10 -19.62 2.78
C PRO A 11 -0.29 -18.35 2.49
N LEU A 12 -0.88 -17.16 2.73
CA LEU A 12 -0.27 -15.84 2.51
C LEU A 12 -0.04 -15.05 3.80
N PHE A 13 -0.74 -15.38 4.90
CA PHE A 13 -0.62 -14.66 6.18
C PHE A 13 -0.22 -15.55 7.35
N GLN A 14 0.51 -14.97 8.32
CA GLN A 14 0.93 -15.66 9.55
C GLN A 14 -0.28 -16.23 10.30
N GLU A 15 -1.36 -15.45 10.36
CA GLU A 15 -2.63 -15.80 10.99
C GLU A 15 -3.30 -17.01 10.33
N GLN A 16 -3.11 -17.21 9.01
CA GLN A 16 -3.62 -18.40 8.32
C GLN A 16 -2.84 -19.64 8.73
N VAL A 17 -1.51 -19.55 8.83
CA VAL A 17 -0.67 -20.68 9.26
C VAL A 17 -1.02 -21.11 10.68
N MET A 18 -1.19 -20.16 11.61
CA MET A 18 -1.65 -20.45 12.97
C MET A 18 -3.01 -21.17 12.98
N ARG A 19 -3.98 -20.69 12.19
CA ARG A 19 -5.31 -21.31 12.09
C ARG A 19 -5.26 -22.72 11.50
N LEU A 20 -4.40 -22.97 10.52
CA LEU A 20 -4.19 -24.31 9.96
C LEU A 20 -3.61 -25.27 11.00
N ALA A 21 -2.61 -24.82 11.77
CA ALA A 21 -2.03 -25.64 12.85
C ALA A 21 -3.07 -26.01 13.92
N ILE A 22 -3.95 -25.06 14.30
CA ILE A 22 -5.04 -25.33 15.25
C ILE A 22 -6.04 -26.35 14.68
N LEU A 23 -6.53 -26.13 13.45
CA LEU A 23 -7.60 -26.95 12.89
C LEU A 23 -7.15 -28.35 12.44
N LEU A 24 -5.95 -28.44 11.86
CA LEU A 24 -5.45 -29.66 11.23
C LEU A 24 -4.47 -30.43 12.12
N ALA A 25 -3.78 -29.77 13.04
CA ALA A 25 -2.81 -30.40 13.93
C ALA A 25 -3.16 -30.25 15.42
N ASP A 26 -4.38 -29.81 15.76
CA ASP A 26 -4.86 -29.67 17.14
C ASP A 26 -3.90 -28.87 18.04
N TYR A 27 -3.28 -27.83 17.47
CA TYR A 27 -2.45 -26.93 18.26
C TYR A 27 -3.33 -26.13 19.22
N SER A 28 -2.87 -25.97 20.46
CA SER A 28 -3.45 -24.95 21.33
C SER A 28 -3.10 -23.55 20.82
N PRO A 29 -3.84 -22.49 21.21
CA PRO A 29 -3.51 -21.12 20.83
C PRO A 29 -2.07 -20.72 21.18
N GLY A 30 -1.56 -21.18 22.34
CA GLY A 30 -0.17 -20.94 22.75
C GLY A 30 0.86 -21.69 21.91
N GLU A 31 0.52 -22.88 21.39
CA GLU A 31 1.37 -23.62 20.46
C GLU A 31 1.40 -22.97 19.08
N ALA A 32 0.26 -22.48 18.61
CA ALA A 32 0.16 -21.76 17.35
C ALA A 32 0.96 -20.44 17.40
N ASP A 33 0.92 -19.71 18.51
CA ASP A 33 1.76 -18.50 18.65
C ASP A 33 3.25 -18.83 18.78
N ARG A 34 3.63 -19.94 19.44
CA ARG A 34 5.03 -20.42 19.40
C ARG A 34 5.48 -20.71 17.97
N LEU A 35 4.68 -21.47 17.21
CA LEU A 35 4.94 -21.72 15.79
C LEU A 35 5.12 -20.41 15.02
N ARG A 36 4.24 -19.41 15.22
CA ARG A 36 4.36 -18.08 14.59
C ARG A 36 5.68 -17.38 14.94
N ARG A 37 6.11 -17.42 16.21
CA ARG A 37 7.37 -16.80 16.64
C ARG A 37 8.58 -17.51 16.05
N ASP A 38 8.55 -18.84 16.01
CA ASP A 38 9.63 -19.65 15.45
C ASP A 38 9.71 -19.51 13.92
N MET A 39 8.58 -19.21 13.26
CA MET A 39 8.55 -18.78 11.85
C MET A 39 9.13 -17.37 11.64
N GLY A 40 8.89 -16.42 12.56
CA GLY A 40 9.37 -15.05 12.46
C GLY A 40 10.86 -14.86 12.80
N ALA A 41 11.50 -15.86 13.42
CA ALA A 41 12.92 -15.87 13.73
C ALA A 41 13.76 -16.19 12.47
N PHE A 42 13.79 -15.23 11.54
CA PHE A 42 14.38 -15.23 10.18
C PHE A 42 15.83 -15.76 10.04
N ARG A 43 16.53 -16.09 11.14
CA ARG A 43 17.95 -16.44 11.15
C ARG A 43 18.30 -17.75 11.87
N SER A 44 17.32 -18.53 12.33
CA SER A 44 17.58 -19.78 13.06
C SER A 44 17.00 -21.00 12.32
N PRO A 45 17.76 -21.60 11.38
CA PRO A 45 17.30 -22.69 10.51
C PRO A 45 16.82 -23.99 11.19
N GLY A 46 16.73 -24.06 12.52
CA GLY A 46 16.33 -25.28 13.25
C GLY A 46 14.98 -25.23 13.96
N ARG A 47 14.48 -24.04 14.33
CA ARG A 47 13.34 -23.95 15.27
C ARG A 47 12.01 -24.38 14.66
N ILE A 48 11.83 -24.12 13.37
CA ILE A 48 10.62 -24.53 12.65
C ILE A 48 10.58 -26.03 12.39
N ASP A 49 11.73 -26.68 12.21
CA ASP A 49 11.82 -28.12 11.96
C ASP A 49 11.47 -28.93 13.22
N GLU A 50 11.61 -28.36 14.43
CA GLU A 50 11.10 -28.96 15.68
C GLU A 50 9.57 -29.17 15.64
N HIS A 51 8.85 -28.35 14.87
CA HIS A 51 7.42 -28.49 14.69
C HIS A 51 7.03 -29.56 13.66
N ARG A 52 7.97 -30.06 12.85
CA ARG A 52 7.69 -30.94 11.70
C ARG A 52 6.98 -32.21 12.10
N GLU A 53 7.62 -33.01 12.96
CA GLU A 53 7.09 -34.31 13.38
C GLU A 53 5.74 -34.15 14.08
N ARG A 54 5.62 -33.10 14.91
CA ARG A 54 4.42 -32.81 15.67
C ARG A 54 3.25 -32.38 14.78
N ILE A 55 3.46 -31.46 13.84
CA ILE A 55 2.41 -30.99 12.93
C ILE A 55 1.97 -32.13 12.01
N ILE A 56 2.92 -32.79 11.34
CA ILE A 56 2.62 -33.85 10.38
C ILE A 56 1.96 -35.04 11.10
N GLY A 57 2.53 -35.48 12.23
CA GLY A 57 1.99 -36.61 12.99
C GLY A 57 0.55 -36.35 13.48
N ARG A 58 0.25 -35.15 13.96
CA ARG A 58 -1.11 -34.79 14.39
C ARG A 58 -2.08 -34.62 13.23
N MET A 59 -1.62 -34.10 12.09
CA MET A 59 -2.42 -34.06 10.86
C MET A 59 -2.80 -35.47 10.39
N ILE A 60 -1.83 -36.39 10.35
CA ILE A 60 -2.07 -37.79 9.97
C ILE A 60 -3.02 -38.46 10.97
N ALA A 61 -2.84 -38.26 12.28
CA ALA A 61 -3.74 -38.78 13.30
C ALA A 61 -5.19 -38.27 13.17
N ARG A 62 -5.40 -37.14 12.48
CA ARG A 62 -6.71 -36.57 12.18
C ARG A 62 -7.24 -36.93 10.79
N GLY A 63 -6.59 -37.88 10.11
CA GLY A 63 -7.02 -38.39 8.80
C GLY A 63 -6.59 -37.52 7.62
N VAL A 64 -5.61 -36.63 7.81
CA VAL A 64 -5.01 -35.88 6.69
C VAL A 64 -4.00 -36.78 5.99
N ASP A 65 -4.08 -36.81 4.66
CA ASP A 65 -3.14 -37.53 3.80
C ASP A 65 -1.66 -37.16 4.12
N PRO A 66 -0.76 -38.15 4.33
CA PRO A 66 0.63 -37.89 4.69
C PRO A 66 1.37 -36.99 3.70
N ASP A 67 1.15 -37.19 2.40
CA ASP A 67 1.81 -36.38 1.37
C ASP A 67 1.29 -34.93 1.41
N PHE A 68 -0.01 -34.75 1.61
CA PHE A 68 -0.60 -33.44 1.83
C PHE A 68 -0.05 -32.75 3.09
N ALA A 69 0.04 -33.48 4.22
CA ALA A 69 0.58 -32.95 5.46
C ALA A 69 2.04 -32.51 5.30
N ALA A 70 2.85 -33.30 4.59
CA ALA A 70 4.24 -32.96 4.28
C ALA A 70 4.35 -31.72 3.38
N ARG A 71 3.53 -31.63 2.33
CA ARG A 71 3.48 -30.44 1.44
C ARG A 71 3.06 -29.19 2.20
N LEU A 72 2.04 -29.30 3.05
CA LEU A 72 1.57 -28.17 3.86
C LEU A 72 2.65 -27.70 4.83
N PHE A 73 3.35 -28.62 5.50
CA PHE A 73 4.47 -28.26 6.35
C PHE A 73 5.61 -27.59 5.56
N ALA A 74 5.93 -28.07 4.36
CA ALA A 74 6.93 -27.43 3.50
C ALA A 74 6.54 -26.00 3.11
N GLN A 75 5.24 -25.74 2.85
CA GLN A 75 4.72 -24.39 2.62
C GLN A 75 4.84 -23.51 3.87
N ILE A 76 4.48 -24.03 5.04
CA ILE A 76 4.65 -23.33 6.34
C ILE A 76 6.13 -23.01 6.61
N ARG A 77 7.04 -23.94 6.29
CA ARG A 77 8.47 -23.75 6.44
C ARG A 77 8.99 -22.64 5.54
N GLY A 78 8.62 -22.65 4.26
CA GLY A 78 8.94 -21.56 3.35
C GLY A 78 8.34 -20.23 3.81
N PHE A 79 7.17 -20.26 4.44
CA PHE A 79 6.45 -19.08 4.90
C PHE A 79 7.23 -18.20 5.90
N GLY A 80 8.18 -18.76 6.66
CA GLY A 80 9.07 -17.96 7.51
C GLY A 80 9.89 -16.93 6.72
N GLU A 81 10.10 -17.14 5.43
CA GLU A 81 10.87 -16.25 4.55
C GLU A 81 10.03 -15.09 3.96
N TYR A 82 8.71 -15.23 3.87
CA TYR A 82 7.83 -14.28 3.15
C TYR A 82 6.50 -13.95 3.86
N GLY A 83 6.30 -14.46 5.07
CA GLY A 83 5.04 -14.38 5.78
C GLY A 83 4.71 -13.00 6.33
N PHE A 84 3.67 -12.37 5.79
CA PHE A 84 3.25 -11.02 6.16
C PHE A 84 2.11 -11.04 7.20
N PRO A 85 2.07 -10.10 8.17
CA PRO A 85 0.91 -9.96 9.06
C PRO A 85 -0.33 -9.49 8.29
N GLU A 86 -1.44 -10.23 8.38
CA GLU A 86 -2.71 -9.90 7.67
C GLU A 86 -3.21 -8.51 8.06
N SER A 87 -3.15 -8.18 9.34
CA SER A 87 -3.57 -6.88 9.88
C SER A 87 -2.80 -5.71 9.28
N HIS A 88 -1.49 -5.86 9.10
CA HIS A 88 -0.63 -4.86 8.48
C HIS A 88 -0.90 -4.76 6.97
N ALA A 89 -1.14 -5.87 6.29
CA ALA A 89 -1.52 -5.83 4.86
C ALA A 89 -2.86 -5.12 4.66
N ALA A 90 -3.84 -5.42 5.50
CA ALA A 90 -5.17 -4.84 5.41
C ALA A 90 -5.15 -3.31 5.62
N SER A 91 -4.38 -2.80 6.59
CA SER A 91 -4.32 -1.36 6.86
C SER A 91 -3.75 -0.57 5.66
N PHE A 92 -2.68 -1.06 5.04
CA PHE A 92 -2.11 -0.44 3.84
C PHE A 92 -3.00 -0.63 2.59
N ALA A 93 -3.65 -1.78 2.45
CA ALA A 93 -4.56 -2.06 1.34
C ALA A 93 -5.73 -1.06 1.30
N ILE A 94 -6.27 -0.66 2.46
CA ILE A 94 -7.34 0.34 2.54
C ILE A 94 -6.87 1.69 1.99
N ILE A 95 -5.66 2.13 2.35
CA ILE A 95 -5.09 3.40 1.86
C ILE A 95 -4.87 3.32 0.36
N ALA A 96 -4.25 2.23 -0.12
CA ALA A 96 -4.01 2.03 -1.55
C ALA A 96 -5.32 2.02 -2.36
N TYR A 97 -6.35 1.34 -1.85
CA TYR A 97 -7.67 1.31 -2.48
C TYR A 97 -8.31 2.69 -2.52
N ALA A 98 -8.30 3.43 -1.42
CA ALA A 98 -8.83 4.79 -1.36
C ALA A 98 -8.10 5.72 -2.35
N SER A 99 -6.77 5.66 -2.43
CA SER A 99 -5.99 6.42 -3.41
C SER A 99 -6.33 6.04 -4.85
N ALA A 100 -6.46 4.75 -5.15
CA ALA A 100 -6.85 4.28 -6.49
C ALA A 100 -8.26 4.73 -6.87
N TRP A 101 -9.20 4.70 -5.91
CA TRP A 101 -10.56 5.18 -6.11
C TRP A 101 -10.59 6.68 -6.41
N LEU A 102 -9.86 7.49 -5.63
CA LEU A 102 -9.72 8.93 -5.89
C LEU A 102 -9.08 9.21 -7.25
N ARG A 103 -8.02 8.48 -7.62
CA ARG A 103 -7.40 8.61 -8.95
C ARG A 103 -8.38 8.28 -10.08
N ARG A 104 -9.22 7.24 -9.91
CA ARG A 104 -10.20 6.80 -10.92
C ARG A 104 -11.36 7.77 -11.08
N HIS A 105 -11.88 8.32 -9.99
CA HIS A 105 -13.11 9.11 -9.98
C HIS A 105 -12.88 10.63 -9.92
N TYR A 106 -11.72 11.07 -9.41
CA TYR A 106 -11.37 12.47 -9.18
C TYR A 106 -9.93 12.76 -9.59
N LEU A 107 -9.56 12.36 -10.82
CA LEU A 107 -8.19 12.46 -11.34
C LEU A 107 -7.58 13.85 -11.14
N ALA A 108 -8.30 14.92 -11.51
CA ALA A 108 -7.81 16.29 -11.37
C ALA A 108 -7.51 16.67 -9.91
N ALA A 109 -8.45 16.42 -9.00
CA ALA A 109 -8.29 16.73 -7.59
C ALA A 109 -7.18 15.90 -6.93
N PHE A 110 -7.12 14.61 -7.26
CA PHE A 110 -6.08 13.71 -6.77
C PHE A 110 -4.68 14.17 -7.21
N THR A 111 -4.49 14.46 -8.50
CA THR A 111 -3.22 14.94 -9.03
C THR A 111 -2.84 16.32 -8.49
N CYS A 112 -3.80 17.23 -8.34
CA CYS A 112 -3.58 18.54 -7.73
C CYS A 112 -3.12 18.41 -6.26
N ALA A 113 -3.77 17.54 -5.49
CA ALA A 113 -3.38 17.27 -4.11
C ALA A 113 -1.98 16.65 -4.02
N LEU A 114 -1.62 15.73 -4.91
CA LEU A 114 -0.26 15.17 -4.98
C LEU A 114 0.79 16.23 -5.28
N LEU A 115 0.50 17.20 -6.14
CA LEU A 115 1.41 18.32 -6.42
C LEU A 115 1.55 19.23 -5.19
N ASN A 116 0.47 19.51 -4.47
CA ASN A 116 0.51 20.38 -3.29
C ASN A 116 1.13 19.70 -2.05
N ALA A 117 1.21 18.37 -2.03
CA ALA A 117 1.82 17.59 -0.95
C ALA A 117 3.34 17.38 -1.10
N GLN A 118 3.97 17.93 -2.14
CA GLN A 118 5.42 17.80 -2.35
C GLN A 118 6.22 18.53 -1.26
N PRO A 119 7.42 18.02 -0.89
CA PRO A 119 8.09 16.83 -1.42
C PRO A 119 7.60 15.51 -0.78
N MET A 120 7.30 14.50 -1.61
CA MET A 120 6.86 13.16 -1.13
C MET A 120 7.91 12.04 -1.25
N GLY A 121 9.07 12.31 -1.87
CA GLY A 121 10.21 11.39 -1.91
C GLY A 121 10.18 10.26 -2.96
N PHE A 122 9.08 10.07 -3.70
CA PHE A 122 8.96 9.00 -4.70
C PHE A 122 8.92 9.47 -6.15
N TYR A 123 8.09 10.47 -6.46
CA TYR A 123 7.89 10.97 -7.81
C TYR A 123 8.20 12.46 -7.90
N SER A 124 8.93 12.85 -8.94
CA SER A 124 9.15 14.26 -9.23
C SER A 124 7.83 14.93 -9.64
N PRO A 125 7.66 16.24 -9.39
CA PRO A 125 6.50 16.99 -9.89
C PRO A 125 6.29 16.85 -11.41
N ALA A 126 7.38 16.82 -12.19
CA ALA A 126 7.32 16.61 -13.63
C ALA A 126 6.72 15.24 -13.99
N THR A 127 7.09 14.18 -13.27
CA THR A 127 6.51 12.83 -13.45
C THR A 127 5.01 12.82 -13.19
N ILE A 128 4.55 13.54 -12.16
CA ILE A 128 3.11 13.65 -11.82
C ILE A 128 2.36 14.40 -12.91
N VAL A 129 2.91 15.52 -13.40
CA VAL A 129 2.32 16.31 -14.50
C VAL A 129 2.22 15.47 -15.77
N ASP A 130 3.28 14.77 -16.15
CA ASP A 130 3.29 13.95 -17.36
C ASP A 130 2.33 12.75 -17.27
N ASP A 131 2.21 12.10 -16.10
CA ASP A 131 1.19 11.06 -15.88
C ASP A 131 -0.22 11.64 -16.05
N GLY A 132 -0.50 12.79 -15.44
CA GLY A 132 -1.80 13.46 -15.59
C GLY A 132 -2.13 13.76 -17.05
N LYS A 133 -1.18 14.31 -17.81
CA LYS A 133 -1.36 14.60 -19.26
C LYS A 133 -1.65 13.34 -20.07
N ARG A 134 -0.95 12.23 -19.79
CA ARG A 134 -1.21 10.92 -20.44
C ARG A 134 -2.61 10.39 -20.14
N HIS A 135 -3.20 10.76 -19.01
CA HIS A 135 -4.57 10.42 -18.62
C HIS A 135 -5.60 11.48 -19.06
N GLY A 136 -5.22 12.42 -19.94
CA GLY A 136 -6.12 13.42 -20.52
C GLY A 136 -6.36 14.65 -19.64
N LEU A 137 -5.60 14.82 -18.56
CA LEU A 137 -5.73 15.99 -17.70
C LEU A 137 -5.06 17.22 -18.33
N GLU A 138 -5.82 18.31 -18.43
CA GLU A 138 -5.30 19.61 -18.86
C GLU A 138 -4.51 20.26 -17.73
N PHE A 139 -3.30 20.72 -18.04
CA PHE A 139 -2.48 21.54 -17.16
C PHE A 139 -2.30 22.92 -17.78
N ARG A 140 -2.75 23.94 -17.07
CA ARG A 140 -2.54 25.33 -17.42
C ARG A 140 -1.23 25.82 -16.80
N PRO A 141 -0.41 26.55 -17.57
CA PRO A 141 0.88 27.02 -17.09
C PRO A 141 0.72 27.97 -15.90
N ILE A 142 1.83 28.25 -15.21
CA ILE A 142 1.86 29.28 -14.19
C ILE A 142 1.54 30.64 -14.86
N ASP A 143 0.66 31.41 -14.24
CA ASP A 143 0.21 32.70 -14.73
C ASP A 143 0.09 33.66 -13.55
N VAL A 144 0.79 34.80 -13.59
CA VAL A 144 0.79 35.77 -12.48
C VAL A 144 -0.59 36.31 -12.16
N GLN A 145 -1.50 36.41 -13.14
CA GLN A 145 -2.84 36.94 -12.92
C GLN A 145 -3.81 35.90 -12.33
N HIS A 146 -3.51 34.60 -12.45
CA HIS A 146 -4.47 33.53 -12.17
C HIS A 146 -3.95 32.48 -11.17
N SER A 147 -2.65 32.20 -11.16
CA SER A 147 -2.04 31.20 -10.28
C SER A 147 -2.01 31.68 -8.83
N ARG A 148 -2.41 30.78 -7.93
CA ARG A 148 -2.12 30.92 -6.49
C ARG A 148 -0.75 30.34 -6.17
N TRP A 149 -0.35 30.41 -4.90
CA TRP A 149 0.85 29.74 -4.41
C TRP A 149 0.82 28.23 -4.71
N GLU A 150 -0.25 27.57 -4.30
CA GLU A 150 -0.52 26.15 -4.55
C GLU A 150 -1.18 25.95 -5.91
N CYS A 151 -1.07 24.74 -6.47
CA CYS A 151 -1.85 24.37 -7.64
C CYS A 151 -3.34 24.40 -7.32
N THR A 152 -4.16 24.84 -8.27
CA THR A 152 -5.61 24.97 -8.12
C THR A 152 -6.36 24.20 -9.21
N LEU A 153 -7.60 23.84 -8.90
CA LEU A 153 -8.52 23.28 -9.89
C LEU A 153 -9.29 24.39 -10.59
N GLU A 154 -9.33 24.35 -11.92
CA GLU A 154 -10.10 25.27 -12.77
C GLU A 154 -11.02 24.48 -13.70
N PRO A 155 -12.21 24.98 -14.07
CA PRO A 155 -13.03 24.34 -15.10
C PRO A 155 -12.27 24.23 -16.43
N GLY A 156 -12.23 23.04 -17.05
CA GLY A 156 -11.50 22.77 -18.29
C GLY A 156 -12.27 21.84 -19.24
N GLY A 157 -12.70 22.34 -20.39
CA GLY A 157 -13.47 21.55 -21.35
C GLY A 157 -14.71 20.89 -20.73
N LYS A 158 -14.73 19.55 -20.69
CA LYS A 158 -15.82 18.74 -20.10
C LYS A 158 -15.58 18.35 -18.62
N ASP A 159 -14.38 18.58 -18.09
CA ASP A 159 -13.93 18.13 -16.76
C ASP A 159 -13.21 19.27 -16.01
N MET A 160 -12.43 18.95 -14.98
CA MET A 160 -11.55 19.91 -14.29
C MET A 160 -10.14 19.87 -14.90
N SER A 161 -9.49 21.02 -14.91
CA SER A 161 -8.09 21.24 -15.27
C SER A 161 -7.27 21.67 -14.04
N ILE A 162 -5.96 21.56 -14.11
CA ILE A 162 -5.05 22.04 -13.05
C ILE A 162 -4.33 23.30 -13.51
N ARG A 163 -4.40 24.36 -12.72
CA ARG A 163 -3.51 25.52 -12.81
C ARG A 163 -2.27 25.27 -11.96
N MET A 164 -1.09 25.38 -12.58
CA MET A 164 0.17 25.27 -11.85
C MET A 164 0.36 26.45 -10.89
N GLY A 165 0.77 26.16 -9.65
CA GLY A 165 1.00 27.15 -8.61
C GLY A 165 2.37 27.83 -8.68
N LEU A 166 2.47 29.02 -8.11
CA LEU A 166 3.70 29.82 -8.02
C LEU A 166 4.81 29.12 -7.22
N ALA A 167 4.47 28.19 -6.34
CA ALA A 167 5.43 27.36 -5.60
C ALA A 167 6.38 26.56 -6.51
N TYR A 168 6.01 26.37 -7.78
CA TYR A 168 6.83 25.68 -8.78
C TYR A 168 7.74 26.60 -9.59
N VAL A 169 7.70 27.92 -9.37
CA VAL A 169 8.64 28.86 -9.99
C VAL A 169 9.98 28.76 -9.29
N ARG A 170 11.03 28.48 -10.06
CA ARG A 170 12.40 28.46 -9.52
C ARG A 170 12.77 29.84 -9.00
N GLY A 171 13.21 29.91 -7.76
CA GLY A 171 13.64 31.15 -7.11
C GLY A 171 12.57 31.82 -6.27
N LEU A 172 11.32 31.34 -6.28
CA LEU A 172 10.31 31.74 -5.31
C LEU A 172 10.34 30.79 -4.11
N GLY A 173 10.39 31.35 -2.90
CA GLY A 173 10.41 30.65 -1.63
C GLY A 173 9.18 30.95 -0.77
N VAL A 174 9.10 30.30 0.39
CA VAL A 174 7.97 30.46 1.32
C VAL A 174 7.82 31.91 1.80
N ASP A 175 8.91 32.66 1.91
CA ASP A 175 8.88 34.07 2.31
C ASP A 175 8.17 34.95 1.26
N ASP A 176 8.30 34.59 -0.03
CA ASP A 176 7.61 35.28 -1.12
C ASP A 176 6.11 35.01 -1.12
N ARG A 177 5.66 33.88 -0.55
CA ARG A 177 4.23 33.52 -0.44
C ARG A 177 3.44 34.61 0.27
N ALA A 178 3.96 35.15 1.37
CA ALA A 178 3.26 36.17 2.15
C ALA A 178 3.14 37.49 1.40
N ILE A 179 4.20 37.87 0.67
CA ILE A 179 4.24 39.08 -0.15
C ILE A 179 3.24 38.98 -1.31
N LEU A 180 3.24 37.84 -2.00
CA LEU A 180 2.35 37.58 -3.13
C LEU A 180 0.89 37.43 -2.68
N ALA A 181 0.64 36.87 -1.50
CA ALA A 181 -0.72 36.78 -0.94
C ALA A 181 -1.28 38.15 -0.50
N ALA A 182 -0.41 39.11 -0.16
CA ALA A 182 -0.83 40.47 0.19
C ALA A 182 -1.21 41.33 -1.02
N GLN A 183 -0.85 40.90 -2.24
CA GLN A 183 -1.24 41.58 -3.48
C GLN A 183 -2.22 40.69 -4.26
N GLU A 184 -3.51 41.04 -4.25
CA GLU A 184 -4.51 40.26 -5.00
C GLU A 184 -4.53 40.68 -6.48
N PRO A 185 -4.41 39.73 -7.44
CA PRO A 185 -4.63 40.02 -8.85
C PRO A 185 -6.08 40.50 -9.12
N PRO A 186 -6.32 41.25 -10.21
CA PRO A 186 -5.42 41.44 -11.36
C PRO A 186 -4.34 42.51 -11.15
N TYR A 187 -3.12 42.21 -11.59
CA TYR A 187 -2.03 43.18 -11.66
C TYR A 187 -2.17 44.03 -12.93
N ALA A 188 -2.02 45.35 -12.79
CA ALA A 188 -2.25 46.28 -13.91
C ALA A 188 -1.13 46.23 -14.97
N SER A 189 0.09 45.87 -14.58
CA SER A 189 1.27 45.81 -15.44
C SER A 189 2.37 44.96 -14.84
#